data_AF-A0A0U3CZE6-F1
#
_entry.id   AF-A0A0U3CZE6-F1
#
_cell.length_a   1.000
_cell.length_b   1.000
_cell.length_c   1.000
_cell.angle_alpha   90.00
_cell.angle_beta   90.00
_cell.angle_gamma   90.00
#
_symmetry.space_group_name_H-M   'P 1'
#
loop_
_entity.id
_entity.type
_entity.pdbx_description
1 polymer ?
#
loop_
_entity_poly.entity_id
_entity_poly.type
_entity_poly.pdbx_seq_one_letter_code
_entity_poly.pdbx_strand_id
1 'polypeptide(L)'
;MLFNNATFRDLLYTPIIVKSKKDAEYQEKLFNIENIDLENFEEEFDKISIDRKVNAMFLFPFLDYDRGFSFLLVTTGLIEGDEITLYDRPNFDTFQVIRKDTLNDKEFFFLKDLFINNDFDIEYYVNYAIRQTESYRDNDEIEMLRFFEELDSCRNEDFPDDFLVYFFKEGLNPEGMWVRGMELKKDHILAKLLNQPSQDFGINAGDIVRVIVYEDELGEISCIADLR
;
A
#
# COMPACT_ATOMS: atom_id res chain seq x y z
N MET A 1 -10.91 -4.52 -11.69
CA MET A 1 -11.55 -3.42 -10.94
C MET A 1 -10.53 -2.28 -10.78
N LEU A 2 -10.95 -1.01 -10.60
CA LEU A 2 -10.05 0.06 -10.12
C LEU A 2 -9.85 -0.07 -8.61
N PHE A 3 -8.73 0.45 -8.06
CA PHE A 3 -8.38 0.36 -6.63
C PHE A 3 -9.47 0.91 -5.67
N ASN A 4 -10.29 1.83 -6.16
CA ASN A 4 -11.32 2.62 -5.44
C ASN A 4 -12.35 1.85 -4.60
N ASN A 5 -12.44 0.52 -4.69
CA ASN A 5 -13.37 -0.31 -3.93
C ASN A 5 -12.69 -1.28 -2.94
N ALA A 6 -11.37 -1.40 -2.96
CA ALA A 6 -10.63 -2.23 -2.01
C ALA A 6 -10.34 -1.43 -0.74
N THR A 7 -10.57 -2.02 0.44
CA THR A 7 -10.17 -1.37 1.68
C THR A 7 -8.65 -1.39 1.84
N PHE A 8 -8.14 -0.53 2.72
CA PHE A 8 -6.78 -0.60 3.25
C PHE A 8 -6.38 -2.05 3.63
N ARG A 9 -7.24 -2.78 4.34
CA ARG A 9 -6.96 -4.15 4.79
C ARG A 9 -6.95 -5.18 3.67
N ASP A 10 -7.86 -5.05 2.70
CA ASP A 10 -7.87 -5.91 1.52
C ASP A 10 -6.53 -5.80 0.79
N LEU A 11 -6.03 -4.57 0.60
CA LEU A 11 -4.77 -4.30 -0.07
C LEU A 11 -3.53 -4.67 0.77
N LEU A 12 -3.52 -4.46 2.08
CA LEU A 12 -2.30 -4.68 2.90
C LEU A 12 -1.89 -6.15 3.00
N TYR A 13 -2.85 -7.07 3.02
CA TYR A 13 -2.56 -8.49 3.28
C TYR A 13 -2.89 -9.42 2.12
N THR A 14 -3.48 -8.92 1.02
CA THR A 14 -3.83 -9.75 -0.15
C THR A 14 -2.93 -9.42 -1.34
N PRO A 15 -2.10 -10.37 -1.81
CA PRO A 15 -1.37 -10.22 -3.06
C PRO A 15 -2.29 -9.99 -4.26
N ILE A 16 -1.90 -9.10 -5.17
CA ILE A 16 -2.70 -8.67 -6.31
C ILE A 16 -2.04 -9.04 -7.63
N ILE A 17 -2.87 -9.17 -8.68
CA ILE A 17 -2.44 -9.22 -10.07
C ILE A 17 -2.84 -7.92 -10.76
N VAL A 18 -1.89 -7.23 -11.38
CA VAL A 18 -2.16 -6.09 -12.27
C VAL A 18 -2.07 -6.56 -13.72
N LYS A 19 -3.09 -6.30 -14.53
CA LYS A 19 -3.14 -6.71 -15.95
C LYS A 19 -2.79 -5.55 -16.88
N SER A 20 -1.93 -5.82 -17.86
CA SER A 20 -1.66 -4.91 -18.98
C SER A 20 -2.87 -4.80 -19.90
N LYS A 21 -3.10 -3.61 -20.46
CA LYS A 21 -4.16 -3.34 -21.46
C LYS A 21 -3.78 -3.83 -22.87
N LYS A 22 -2.52 -4.22 -23.09
CA LYS A 22 -2.02 -4.84 -24.32
C LYS A 22 -1.69 -6.32 -24.08
N ASP A 23 -2.18 -7.20 -24.94
CA ASP A 23 -1.71 -8.58 -25.01
C ASP A 23 -0.32 -8.63 -25.65
N ALA A 24 0.72 -8.82 -24.84
CA ALA A 24 2.11 -8.87 -25.32
C ALA A 24 2.58 -10.32 -25.56
N GLU A 25 2.86 -10.66 -26.81
CA GLU A 25 3.55 -11.90 -27.21
C GLU A 25 5.08 -11.79 -27.05
N TYR A 26 5.56 -11.41 -25.86
CA TYR A 26 6.99 -11.11 -25.66
C TYR A 26 7.59 -11.69 -24.37
N GLN A 27 8.51 -12.63 -24.62
CA GLN A 27 9.84 -12.87 -24.06
C GLN A 27 10.27 -12.11 -22.74
N GLU A 28 11.05 -12.73 -21.81
CA GLU A 28 11.58 -12.25 -20.48
C GLU A 28 13.03 -11.65 -20.37
N LYS A 29 13.22 -10.57 -19.59
CA LYS A 29 14.52 -10.01 -19.13
C LYS A 29 14.40 -9.18 -17.84
N LEU A 30 13.34 -9.45 -17.07
CA LEU A 30 12.72 -8.57 -16.06
C LEU A 30 13.66 -8.11 -14.94
N PHE A 31 14.76 -8.81 -14.71
CA PHE A 31 15.59 -8.70 -13.50
C PHE A 31 16.94 -7.99 -13.72
N ASN A 32 17.25 -7.54 -14.95
CA ASN A 32 18.50 -6.81 -15.25
C ASN A 32 18.29 -5.30 -15.49
N ILE A 33 17.09 -4.78 -15.26
CA ILE A 33 16.78 -3.35 -15.38
C ILE A 33 16.64 -2.76 -13.98
N GLU A 34 17.63 -1.94 -13.59
CA GLU A 34 17.67 -1.30 -12.26
C GLU A 34 16.63 -0.18 -12.08
N ASN A 35 16.02 0.31 -13.17
CA ASN A 35 14.93 1.30 -13.14
C ASN A 35 14.00 1.05 -14.34
N ILE A 36 12.79 0.52 -14.11
CA ILE A 36 11.73 0.53 -15.13
C ILE A 36 11.05 1.90 -15.09
N ASP A 37 11.07 2.61 -16.21
CA ASP A 37 10.27 3.83 -16.39
C ASP A 37 8.79 3.45 -16.64
N LEU A 38 8.00 3.49 -15.57
CA LEU A 38 6.59 3.09 -15.59
C LEU A 38 5.66 4.16 -16.21
N GLU A 39 6.12 5.39 -16.47
CA GLU A 39 5.36 6.33 -17.33
C GLU A 39 5.26 5.78 -18.76
N ASN A 40 6.32 5.10 -19.20
CA ASN A 40 6.41 4.37 -20.46
C ASN A 40 6.28 2.84 -20.24
N PHE A 41 5.45 2.41 -19.28
CA PHE A 41 5.28 1.00 -18.89
C PHE A 41 5.18 0.04 -20.09
N GLU A 42 4.41 0.40 -21.11
CA GLU A 42 4.24 -0.42 -22.32
C GLU A 42 5.55 -0.54 -23.13
N GLU A 43 6.31 0.55 -23.33
CA GLU A 43 7.58 0.52 -24.07
C GLU A 43 8.73 -0.09 -23.28
N GLU A 44 8.73 0.01 -21.95
CA GLU A 44 9.71 -0.68 -21.12
C GLU A 44 9.42 -2.19 -21.07
N PHE A 45 8.15 -2.60 -20.97
CA PHE A 45 7.76 -4.02 -21.08
C PHE A 45 8.22 -4.64 -22.40
N ASP A 46 8.17 -3.88 -23.52
CA ASP A 46 8.65 -4.31 -24.84
C ASP A 46 10.18 -4.54 -24.92
N LYS A 47 11.00 -3.99 -24.00
CA LYS A 47 12.49 -4.08 -24.04
C LYS A 47 13.07 -5.35 -23.40
N ILE A 48 12.22 -6.21 -22.85
CA ILE A 48 12.55 -7.13 -21.75
C ILE A 48 12.51 -8.62 -22.19
N SER A 49 13.29 -9.09 -23.20
CA SER A 49 13.03 -10.37 -23.95
C SER A 49 13.95 -11.64 -23.90
N ILE A 50 13.44 -12.83 -23.42
CA ILE A 50 13.46 -14.26 -23.95
C ILE A 50 12.17 -15.15 -23.58
N ASP A 51 11.46 -15.75 -24.56
CA ASP A 51 10.44 -16.87 -24.66
C ASP A 51 8.96 -17.05 -24.11
N ARG A 52 8.21 -16.12 -23.49
CA ARG A 52 6.79 -16.39 -23.07
C ARG A 52 5.80 -15.27 -23.41
N LYS A 53 4.49 -15.58 -23.56
CA LYS A 53 3.42 -14.55 -23.64
C LYS A 53 3.07 -14.11 -22.23
N VAL A 54 3.09 -12.80 -21.97
CA VAL A 54 2.90 -12.23 -20.62
C VAL A 54 1.99 -11.02 -20.72
N ASN A 55 0.97 -10.92 -19.86
CA ASN A 55 0.12 -9.72 -19.78
C ASN A 55 -0.22 -9.33 -18.33
N ALA A 56 0.42 -9.93 -17.32
CA ALA A 56 0.10 -9.70 -15.92
C ALA A 56 1.35 -9.64 -15.02
N MET A 57 1.28 -8.84 -13.96
CA MET A 57 2.28 -8.79 -12.89
C MET A 57 1.69 -9.33 -11.59
N PHE A 58 2.39 -10.26 -10.94
CA PHE A 58 2.09 -10.70 -9.57
C PHE A 58 2.80 -9.80 -8.57
N LEU A 59 2.03 -9.08 -7.76
CA LEU A 59 2.51 -8.07 -6.83
C LEU A 59 2.15 -8.42 -5.38
N PHE A 60 3.11 -8.27 -4.47
CA PHE A 60 2.90 -8.45 -3.03
C PHE A 60 2.91 -7.10 -2.32
N PRO A 61 1.84 -6.74 -1.60
CA PRO A 61 1.71 -5.46 -0.91
C PRO A 61 2.67 -5.35 0.28
N PHE A 62 3.13 -4.14 0.55
CA PHE A 62 3.77 -3.77 1.82
C PHE A 62 3.62 -2.26 2.06
N LEU A 63 3.94 -1.82 3.27
CA LEU A 63 4.02 -0.40 3.61
C LEU A 63 5.48 0.01 3.78
N ASP A 64 5.86 1.05 3.04
CA ASP A 64 7.11 1.78 3.23
C ASP A 64 6.76 3.01 4.07
N TYR A 65 7.30 3.12 5.28
CA TYR A 65 6.94 4.20 6.22
C TYR A 65 7.04 5.60 5.58
N ASP A 66 8.06 5.87 4.77
CA ASP A 66 8.25 7.18 4.14
C ASP A 66 7.43 7.36 2.85
N ARG A 67 6.96 6.27 2.22
CA ARG A 67 6.38 6.28 0.86
C ARG A 67 4.98 5.67 0.74
N GLY A 68 4.39 5.23 1.85
CA GLY A 68 3.06 4.64 1.88
C GLY A 68 2.96 3.30 1.17
N PHE A 69 1.78 3.02 0.62
CA PHE A 69 1.49 1.77 -0.07
C PHE A 69 2.42 1.49 -1.24
N SER A 70 3.04 0.32 -1.17
CA SER A 70 4.06 -0.14 -2.10
C SER A 70 3.87 -1.61 -2.38
N PHE A 71 4.42 -2.06 -3.51
CA PHE A 71 4.24 -3.41 -4.02
C PHE A 71 5.58 -3.98 -4.46
N LEU A 72 5.95 -5.13 -3.92
CA LEU A 72 7.05 -5.90 -4.46
C LEU A 72 6.55 -6.62 -5.71
N LEU A 73 7.23 -6.44 -6.85
CA LEU A 73 7.03 -7.36 -7.97
C LEU A 73 7.50 -8.75 -7.53
N VAL A 74 6.63 -9.76 -7.57
CA VAL A 74 6.89 -11.15 -7.12
C VAL A 74 7.08 -12.13 -8.28
N THR A 75 6.34 -11.95 -9.39
CA THR A 75 6.69 -12.51 -10.71
C THR A 75 5.79 -11.91 -11.79
N THR A 76 5.83 -12.43 -13.00
CA THR A 76 4.89 -12.11 -14.09
C THR A 76 4.10 -13.33 -14.54
N GLY A 77 2.99 -13.11 -15.23
CA GLY A 77 2.09 -14.17 -15.68
C GLY A 77 1.23 -13.76 -16.88
N LEU A 78 0.31 -14.66 -17.22
CA LEU A 78 -0.64 -14.54 -18.31
C LEU A 78 -2.05 -14.76 -17.78
N ILE A 79 -2.92 -13.75 -17.89
CA ILE A 79 -4.36 -13.85 -17.62
C ILE A 79 -5.11 -14.09 -18.93
N GLU A 80 -5.88 -15.18 -18.98
CA GLU A 80 -6.81 -15.53 -20.05
C GLU A 80 -8.19 -15.87 -19.46
N GLY A 81 -9.16 -14.96 -19.61
CA GLY A 81 -10.42 -15.03 -18.85
C GLY A 81 -10.19 -14.82 -17.35
N ASP A 82 -10.72 -15.75 -16.55
CA ASP A 82 -10.57 -15.80 -15.08
C ASP A 82 -9.39 -16.68 -14.64
N GLU A 83 -8.63 -17.24 -15.59
CA GLU A 83 -7.45 -18.06 -15.32
C GLU A 83 -6.16 -17.24 -15.38
N ILE A 84 -5.17 -17.63 -14.56
CA ILE A 84 -3.81 -17.10 -14.58
C ILE A 84 -2.76 -18.21 -14.62
N THR A 85 -1.78 -18.07 -15.51
CA THR A 85 -0.52 -18.85 -15.45
C THR A 85 0.58 -17.96 -14.89
N LEU A 86 1.20 -18.36 -13.78
CA LEU A 86 2.33 -17.64 -13.16
C LEU A 86 3.67 -18.27 -13.56
N TYR A 87 4.68 -17.44 -13.83
CA TYR A 87 5.98 -17.92 -14.30
C TYR A 87 7.06 -17.88 -13.21
N ASP A 88 7.92 -18.89 -13.18
CA ASP A 88 9.07 -18.92 -12.28
C ASP A 88 10.06 -17.80 -12.56
N ARG A 89 10.75 -17.34 -11.51
CA ARG A 89 11.84 -16.37 -11.64
C ARG A 89 13.16 -17.04 -12.01
N PRO A 90 13.89 -16.50 -13.00
CA PRO A 90 15.27 -16.92 -13.27
C PRO A 90 16.28 -16.36 -12.25
N ASN A 91 15.95 -15.28 -11.52
CA ASN A 91 16.83 -14.69 -10.50
C ASN A 91 16.03 -14.10 -9.31
N PHE A 92 16.64 -14.14 -8.12
CA PHE A 92 16.13 -13.58 -6.87
C PHE A 92 17.08 -12.55 -6.22
N ASP A 93 18.28 -12.32 -6.80
CA ASP A 93 19.29 -11.36 -6.30
C ASP A 93 18.83 -9.89 -6.40
N THR A 94 17.86 -9.61 -7.26
CA THR A 94 17.28 -8.28 -7.51
C THR A 94 15.77 -8.35 -7.42
N PHE A 95 15.15 -7.31 -6.85
CA PHE A 95 13.71 -7.12 -6.83
C PHE A 95 13.35 -5.68 -7.22
N GLN A 96 12.07 -5.48 -7.56
CA GLN A 96 11.54 -4.17 -7.95
C GLN A 96 10.38 -3.80 -7.03
N VAL A 97 10.34 -2.52 -6.64
CA VAL A 97 9.26 -1.92 -5.85
C VAL A 97 8.47 -0.98 -6.75
N ILE A 98 7.17 -1.21 -6.83
CA ILE A 98 6.19 -0.38 -7.52
C ILE A 98 5.42 0.40 -6.45
N ARG A 99 5.18 1.70 -6.66
CA ARG A 99 4.42 2.55 -5.73
C ARG A 99 2.93 2.55 -6.11
N LYS A 100 2.02 2.68 -5.13
CA LYS A 100 0.57 2.58 -5.39
C LYS A 100 0.06 3.62 -6.38
N ASP A 101 0.57 4.85 -6.30
CA ASP A 101 0.24 5.95 -7.21
C ASP A 101 0.37 5.58 -8.69
N THR A 102 1.38 4.77 -9.02
CA THR A 102 1.71 4.27 -10.37
C THR A 102 0.68 3.24 -10.87
N LEU A 103 -0.14 2.69 -9.97
CA LEU A 103 -1.17 1.70 -10.25
C LEU A 103 -2.59 2.28 -10.25
N ASN A 104 -2.80 3.54 -9.85
CA ASN A 104 -4.13 4.12 -9.63
C ASN A 104 -5.06 4.12 -10.89
N ASP A 105 -4.52 4.12 -12.12
CA ASP A 105 -5.29 4.03 -13.38
C ASP A 105 -5.35 2.60 -13.97
N LYS A 106 -4.76 1.62 -13.28
CA LYS A 106 -4.63 0.23 -13.73
C LYS A 106 -5.76 -0.62 -13.19
N GLU A 107 -6.07 -1.67 -13.95
CA GLU A 107 -6.97 -2.71 -13.49
C GLU A 107 -6.18 -3.79 -12.74
N PHE A 108 -6.68 -4.14 -11.55
CA PHE A 108 -6.16 -5.24 -10.77
C PHE A 108 -7.26 -6.25 -10.39
N PHE A 109 -6.79 -7.41 -9.94
CA PHE A 109 -7.52 -8.55 -9.40
C PHE A 109 -6.80 -8.98 -8.13
N PHE A 110 -7.49 -9.51 -7.10
CA PHE A 110 -6.79 -10.23 -6.04
C PHE A 110 -6.40 -11.62 -6.54
N LEU A 111 -5.23 -12.14 -6.13
CA LEU A 111 -4.81 -13.48 -6.55
C LEU A 111 -5.84 -14.55 -6.16
N LYS A 112 -6.50 -14.38 -5.02
CA LYS A 112 -7.56 -15.27 -4.49
C LYS A 112 -8.81 -15.37 -5.37
N ASP A 113 -9.01 -14.42 -6.29
CA ASP A 113 -10.18 -14.33 -7.16
C ASP A 113 -9.94 -14.95 -8.56
N LEU A 114 -8.74 -15.49 -8.81
CA LEU A 114 -8.32 -16.07 -10.10
C LEU A 114 -8.03 -17.58 -9.98
N PHE A 115 -8.27 -18.32 -11.06
CA PHE A 115 -7.92 -19.74 -11.15
C PHE A 115 -6.48 -19.91 -11.62
N ILE A 116 -5.62 -20.46 -10.79
CA ILE A 116 -4.20 -20.66 -11.12
C ILE A 116 -4.06 -21.94 -11.96
N ASN A 117 -3.70 -21.79 -13.23
CA ASN A 117 -3.69 -22.87 -14.25
C ASN A 117 -2.29 -23.49 -14.44
N ASN A 118 -1.49 -23.54 -13.38
CA ASN A 118 -0.23 -24.29 -13.33
C ASN A 118 0.20 -24.62 -11.90
N ASP A 119 1.13 -25.57 -11.75
CA ASP A 119 1.70 -26.00 -10.46
C ASP A 119 2.69 -24.97 -9.86
N PHE A 120 2.38 -23.67 -9.92
CA PHE A 120 3.22 -22.60 -9.40
C PHE A 120 3.25 -22.62 -7.86
N ASP A 121 4.44 -22.58 -7.26
CA ASP A 121 4.62 -22.60 -5.81
C ASP A 121 4.37 -21.22 -5.17
N ILE A 122 3.10 -20.83 -5.11
CA ILE A 122 2.64 -19.55 -4.56
C ILE A 122 3.21 -19.32 -3.16
N GLU A 123 3.24 -20.37 -2.32
CA GLU A 123 3.72 -20.29 -0.94
C GLU A 123 5.20 -19.93 -0.88
N TYR A 124 6.05 -20.56 -1.72
CA TYR A 124 7.46 -20.20 -1.83
C TYR A 124 7.65 -18.74 -2.23
N TYR A 125 6.91 -18.26 -3.24
CA TYR A 125 7.05 -16.89 -3.77
C TYR A 125 6.49 -15.82 -2.82
N VAL A 126 5.38 -16.10 -2.12
CA VAL A 126 4.85 -15.23 -1.05
C VAL A 126 5.82 -15.18 0.13
N ASN A 127 6.37 -16.32 0.56
CA ASN A 127 7.39 -16.35 1.60
C ASN A 127 8.70 -15.65 1.18
N TYR A 128 9.06 -15.69 -0.10
CA TYR A 128 10.15 -14.86 -0.64
C TYR A 128 9.82 -13.38 -0.52
N ALA A 129 8.61 -12.97 -0.92
CA ALA A 129 8.20 -11.58 -0.89
C ALA A 129 8.25 -11.00 0.53
N ILE A 130 7.65 -11.70 1.51
CA ILE A 130 7.70 -11.37 2.94
C ILE A 130 9.14 -11.12 3.40
N ARG A 131 10.09 -12.02 3.05
CA ARG A 131 11.51 -11.87 3.42
C ARG A 131 12.19 -10.65 2.79
N GLN A 132 11.80 -10.22 1.58
CA GLN A 132 12.33 -8.99 0.98
C GLN A 132 11.73 -7.74 1.65
N THR A 133 10.42 -7.79 1.93
CA THR A 133 9.69 -6.65 2.50
C THR A 133 9.91 -6.44 4.00
N GLU A 134 10.45 -7.43 4.73
CA GLU A 134 10.75 -7.31 6.17
C GLU A 134 11.66 -6.10 6.49
N SER A 135 12.50 -5.66 5.55
CA SER A 135 13.35 -4.46 5.73
C SER A 135 12.59 -3.12 5.69
N TYR A 136 11.33 -3.13 5.25
CA TYR A 136 10.40 -1.99 5.28
C TYR A 136 9.41 -2.05 6.46
N ARG A 137 9.38 -3.18 7.18
CA ARG A 137 8.57 -3.34 8.38
C ARG A 137 9.02 -2.34 9.43
N ASP A 138 8.07 -1.65 10.07
CA ASP A 138 8.38 -0.70 11.12
C ASP A 138 8.42 -1.42 12.48
N ASN A 139 8.61 -0.66 13.55
CA ASN A 139 8.55 -1.12 14.91
C ASN A 139 7.15 -1.66 15.28
N ASP A 140 7.10 -2.57 16.26
CA ASP A 140 5.89 -3.30 16.62
C ASP A 140 4.70 -2.39 17.01
N GLU A 141 4.93 -1.16 17.49
CA GLU A 141 3.84 -0.23 17.85
C GLU A 141 3.14 0.36 16.62
N ILE A 142 3.88 0.64 15.56
CA ILE A 142 3.31 1.07 14.27
C ILE A 142 2.61 -0.11 13.58
N GLU A 143 3.19 -1.31 13.64
CA GLU A 143 2.51 -2.51 13.15
C GLU A 143 1.20 -2.78 13.92
N MET A 144 1.18 -2.60 15.25
CA MET A 144 -0.07 -2.68 16.03
C MET A 144 -1.08 -1.59 15.64
N LEU A 145 -0.64 -0.35 15.37
CA LEU A 145 -1.52 0.71 14.88
C LEU A 145 -2.17 0.34 13.54
N ARG A 146 -1.49 -0.40 12.64
CA ARG A 146 -2.07 -0.88 11.37
C ARG A 146 -3.17 -1.93 11.57
N PHE A 147 -3.15 -2.67 12.68
CA PHE A 147 -4.23 -3.61 13.03
C PHE A 147 -5.44 -2.95 13.69
N PHE A 148 -5.34 -1.71 14.19
CA PHE A 148 -6.44 -0.99 14.84
C PHE A 148 -7.51 -0.56 13.82
N GLU A 149 -8.71 -1.16 13.90
CA GLU A 149 -9.80 -1.07 12.89
C GLU A 149 -10.51 0.28 12.95
N GLU A 150 -10.62 0.83 14.15
CA GLU A 150 -11.28 2.07 14.48
C GLU A 150 -10.59 3.29 13.80
N LEU A 151 -9.35 3.15 13.34
CA LEU A 151 -8.68 4.19 12.55
C LEU A 151 -9.03 4.18 11.06
N ASP A 152 -9.56 3.08 10.51
CA ASP A 152 -9.56 2.85 9.06
C ASP A 152 -10.38 3.88 8.28
N SER A 153 -11.43 4.46 8.86
CA SER A 153 -12.20 5.58 8.28
C SER A 153 -11.43 6.90 8.24
N CYS A 154 -10.43 7.05 9.10
CA CYS A 154 -9.62 8.25 9.26
C CYS A 154 -8.28 8.18 8.48
N ARG A 155 -7.86 7.00 8.02
CA ARG A 155 -6.57 6.79 7.33
C ARG A 155 -6.52 7.51 5.98
N ASN A 156 -5.31 7.90 5.59
CA ASN A 156 -5.02 8.27 4.21
C ASN A 156 -4.95 7.00 3.34
N GLU A 157 -5.58 7.05 2.15
CA GLU A 157 -5.71 5.90 1.25
C GLU A 157 -4.36 5.43 0.65
N ASP A 158 -3.39 6.34 0.52
CA ASP A 158 -2.06 6.05 -0.02
C ASP A 158 -1.02 5.89 1.10
N PHE A 159 -1.23 6.54 2.25
CA PHE A 159 -0.33 6.51 3.42
C PHE A 159 -1.08 6.05 4.68
N PRO A 160 -1.37 4.75 4.88
CA PRO A 160 -2.24 4.28 5.97
C PRO A 160 -1.75 4.52 7.41
N ASP A 161 -0.46 4.80 7.60
CA ASP A 161 0.10 5.23 8.88
C ASP A 161 -0.21 6.72 9.19
N ASP A 162 -0.66 7.47 8.17
CA ASP A 162 -1.16 8.83 8.27
C ASP A 162 -2.68 8.83 8.37
N PHE A 163 -3.23 9.61 9.31
CA PHE A 163 -4.69 9.70 9.52
C PHE A 163 -5.14 11.12 9.88
N LEU A 164 -6.39 11.43 9.57
CA LEU A 164 -7.00 12.74 9.76
C LEU A 164 -7.47 12.89 11.20
N VAL A 165 -7.05 13.98 11.85
CA VAL A 165 -7.41 14.31 13.23
C VAL A 165 -8.02 15.70 13.29
N TYR A 166 -9.13 15.84 14.01
CA TYR A 166 -9.79 17.12 14.24
C TYR A 166 -9.28 17.81 15.51
N PHE A 167 -8.93 19.09 15.38
CA PHE A 167 -8.41 19.93 16.44
C PHE A 167 -9.43 21.00 16.83
N PHE A 168 -9.63 21.19 18.14
CA PHE A 168 -10.60 22.12 18.71
C PHE A 168 -9.94 22.98 19.79
N LYS A 169 -10.21 24.29 19.79
CA LYS A 169 -9.72 25.24 20.80
C LYS A 169 -10.69 26.41 20.88
N GLU A 170 -10.95 26.91 22.09
CA GLU A 170 -11.89 28.03 22.29
C GLU A 170 -11.44 29.25 21.48
N GLY A 171 -12.39 29.85 20.74
CA GLY A 171 -12.14 31.00 19.88
C GLY A 171 -11.58 30.70 18.48
N LEU A 172 -11.28 29.43 18.16
CA LEU A 172 -10.86 28.99 16.81
C LEU A 172 -11.96 28.17 16.12
N ASN A 173 -11.88 28.06 14.79
CA ASN A 173 -12.68 27.11 14.04
C ASN A 173 -12.05 25.71 14.14
N PRO A 174 -12.84 24.62 14.14
CA PRO A 174 -12.31 23.27 14.03
C PRO A 174 -11.45 23.09 12.78
N GLU A 175 -10.34 22.38 12.91
CA GLU A 175 -9.40 22.14 11.81
C GLU A 175 -9.03 20.65 11.73
N GLY A 176 -9.19 20.04 10.56
CA GLY A 176 -8.76 18.67 10.29
C GLY A 176 -7.33 18.66 9.75
N MET A 177 -6.42 17.95 10.42
CA MET A 177 -5.00 17.88 10.06
C MET A 177 -4.51 16.44 10.01
N TRP A 178 -3.65 16.14 9.03
CA TRP A 178 -2.99 14.86 8.91
C TRP A 178 -1.88 14.71 9.96
N VAL A 179 -1.89 13.59 10.66
CA VAL A 179 -0.86 13.17 11.61
C VAL A 179 -0.35 11.79 11.22
N ARG A 180 0.89 11.45 11.57
CA ARG A 180 1.46 10.11 11.42
C ARG A 180 1.46 9.37 12.74
N GLY A 181 0.91 8.17 12.79
CA GLY A 181 0.97 7.30 13.96
C GLY A 181 2.40 6.99 14.39
N MET A 182 2.65 7.01 15.70
CA MET A 182 3.95 6.66 16.28
C MET A 182 3.84 5.53 17.31
N GLU A 183 2.82 5.57 18.17
CA GLU A 183 2.69 4.60 19.27
C GLU A 183 1.23 4.45 19.73
N LEU A 184 0.78 3.22 19.97
CA LEU A 184 -0.53 2.94 20.53
C LEU A 184 -0.45 2.88 22.07
N LYS A 185 -1.18 3.75 22.75
CA LYS A 185 -1.31 3.70 24.21
C LYS A 185 -2.71 3.21 24.59
N LYS A 186 -2.85 2.79 25.85
CA LYS A 186 -4.10 2.23 26.39
C LYS A 186 -5.35 3.10 26.18
N ASP A 187 -5.18 4.43 26.15
CA ASP A 187 -6.25 5.43 26.18
C ASP A 187 -6.05 6.56 25.13
N HIS A 188 -5.07 6.43 24.24
CA HIS A 188 -4.76 7.40 23.19
C HIS A 188 -3.75 6.83 22.19
N ILE A 189 -3.57 7.53 21.07
CA ILE A 189 -2.46 7.33 20.13
C ILE A 189 -1.51 8.52 20.29
N LEU A 190 -0.20 8.27 20.24
CA LEU A 190 0.78 9.32 20.00
C LEU A 190 1.03 9.41 18.50
N ALA A 191 0.91 10.61 17.96
CA ALA A 191 1.09 10.87 16.53
C ALA A 191 1.88 12.16 16.29
N LYS A 192 2.61 12.23 15.17
CA LYS A 192 3.36 13.41 14.75
C LYS A 192 2.53 14.24 13.80
N LEU A 193 2.35 15.54 14.10
CA LEU A 193 1.65 16.46 13.19
C LEU A 193 2.48 16.67 11.91
N LEU A 194 1.88 16.46 10.73
CA LEU A 194 2.62 16.49 9.46
C LEU A 194 2.70 17.87 8.82
N ASN A 195 1.69 18.71 9.03
CA ASN A 195 1.56 20.02 8.38
C ASN A 195 1.34 21.13 9.42
N GLN A 196 1.68 22.37 9.08
CA GLN A 196 1.49 23.50 9.98
C GLN A 196 -0.01 23.84 10.07
N PRO A 197 -0.57 24.04 11.28
CA PRO A 197 -1.95 24.51 11.41
C PRO A 197 -2.18 25.87 10.76
N SER A 198 -3.38 26.06 10.21
CA SER A 198 -3.84 27.33 9.60
C SER A 198 -4.18 28.38 10.65
N GLN A 199 -4.40 27.96 11.91
CA GLN A 199 -4.76 28.80 13.06
C GLN A 199 -3.82 28.50 14.25
N ASP A 200 -3.70 29.44 15.21
CA ASP A 200 -2.82 29.27 16.36
C ASP A 200 -3.40 28.33 17.45
N PHE A 201 -3.31 27.02 17.20
CA PHE A 201 -3.60 26.00 18.20
C PHE A 201 -2.54 25.94 19.33
N GLY A 202 -1.36 26.57 19.17
CA GLY A 202 -0.23 26.46 20.10
C GLY A 202 0.69 25.28 19.83
N ILE A 203 0.59 24.69 18.64
CA ILE A 203 1.37 23.54 18.15
C ILE A 203 1.85 23.81 16.71
N ASN A 204 2.87 23.09 16.27
CA ASN A 204 3.53 23.27 14.97
C ASN A 204 3.74 21.93 14.25
N ALA A 205 4.02 22.01 12.94
CA ALA A 205 4.42 20.84 12.16
C ALA A 205 5.62 20.13 12.81
N GLY A 206 5.51 18.83 13.02
CA GLY A 206 6.50 18.00 13.67
C GLY A 206 6.30 17.78 15.17
N ASP A 207 5.40 18.52 15.83
CA ASP A 207 5.06 18.29 17.24
C ASP A 207 4.33 16.94 17.42
N ILE A 208 4.53 16.32 18.59
CA ILE A 208 3.82 15.09 18.98
C ILE A 208 2.51 15.49 19.63
N VAL A 209 1.40 15.01 19.07
CA VAL A 209 0.04 15.23 19.55
C VAL A 209 -0.53 13.94 20.15
N ARG A 210 -1.36 14.11 21.17
CA ARG A 210 -2.16 13.04 21.75
C ARG A 210 -3.50 12.98 21.02
N VAL A 211 -3.86 11.81 20.51
CA VAL A 211 -5.10 11.60 19.75
C VAL A 211 -6.00 10.60 20.46
N ILE A 212 -7.29 10.91 20.53
CA ILE A 212 -8.34 10.03 21.04
C ILE A 212 -9.25 9.64 19.87
N VAL A 213 -9.57 8.36 19.76
CA VAL A 213 -10.62 7.88 18.84
C VAL A 213 -11.97 8.03 19.54
N TYR A 214 -12.92 8.67 18.87
CA TYR A 214 -14.26 8.93 19.36
C TYR A 214 -15.29 8.31 18.40
N GLU A 215 -16.23 7.55 18.95
CA GLU A 215 -17.41 7.03 18.27
C GLU A 215 -18.63 7.85 18.70
N ASP A 216 -19.42 8.34 17.75
CA ASP A 216 -20.63 9.12 18.04
C ASP A 216 -21.87 8.24 18.26
N GLU A 217 -23.04 8.86 18.49
CA GLU A 217 -24.30 8.14 18.73
C GLU A 217 -24.82 7.35 17.51
N LEU A 218 -24.24 7.55 16.33
CA LEU A 218 -24.56 6.86 15.08
C LEU A 218 -23.55 5.76 14.72
N GLY A 219 -22.44 5.65 15.47
CA GLY A 219 -21.33 4.75 15.18
C GLY A 219 -20.29 5.32 14.22
N GLU A 220 -20.34 6.62 13.92
CA GLU A 220 -19.33 7.28 13.08
C GLU A 220 -18.06 7.53 13.90
N ILE A 221 -16.92 7.08 13.37
CA ILE A 221 -15.62 7.22 14.05
C ILE A 221 -14.91 8.51 13.61
N SER A 222 -14.41 9.26 14.58
CA SER A 222 -13.58 10.45 14.39
C SER A 222 -12.36 10.45 15.30
N CYS A 223 -11.20 10.80 14.78
CA CYS A 223 -10.01 11.05 15.59
C CYS A 223 -9.96 12.52 16.04
N ILE A 224 -9.73 12.75 17.34
CA ILE A 224 -9.75 14.09 17.96
C ILE A 224 -8.46 14.34 18.74
N ALA A 225 -7.88 15.53 18.59
CA ALA A 225 -6.68 15.93 19.32
C ALA A 225 -7.01 16.34 20.78
N ASP A 226 -6.31 15.75 21.74
CA ASP A 226 -6.41 16.02 23.18
C ASP A 226 -5.41 17.12 23.57
N LEU A 227 -5.76 18.37 23.23
CA LEU A 227 -4.97 19.57 23.53
C LEU A 227 -5.12 19.98 25.02
N ARG A 228 -4.24 19.46 25.88
CA ARG A 228 -4.18 19.76 27.32
C ARG A 228 -3.08 20.74 27.70
#